data_AF-A0A4Y2PC09-F1
#
_entry.id   AF-A0A4Y2PC09-F1
#
_cell.length_a   1.000
_cell.length_b   1.000
_cell.length_c   1.000
_cell.angle_alpha   90.00
_cell.angle_beta   90.00
_cell.angle_gamma   90.00
#
_symmetry.space_group_name_H-M   'P 1'
#
loop_
_entity.id
_entity.type
_entity.pdbx_description
1 polymer ?
#
loop_
_entity_poly.entity_id
_entity_poly.type
_entity_poly.pdbx_seq_one_letter_code
_entity_poly.pdbx_strand_id
1 'polypeptide(L)'
;MAEKCLLCEDYVLTDKCGVGEKGIDGLIKVSIVRKDGKHELFREQKKVVLHASCRKKYTRPQSITRDCHGICTSGAPLEEEEFELDRDVEESNEI
;
A
#
# COMPACT_ATOMS: atom_id res chain seq x y z
N MET A 1 5.75 19.52 11.11
CA MET A 1 5.58 18.13 11.56
C MET A 1 6.01 17.25 10.41
N ALA A 2 6.98 16.36 10.61
CA ALA A 2 7.45 15.48 9.53
C ALA A 2 6.50 14.29 9.42
N GLU A 3 5.95 14.05 8.24
CA GLU A 3 5.07 12.91 7.98
C GLU A 3 5.91 11.63 7.86
N LYS A 4 5.48 10.53 8.49
CA LYS A 4 6.18 9.25 8.53
C LYS A 4 5.45 8.23 7.66
N CYS A 5 6.19 7.53 6.81
CA CYS A 5 5.65 6.45 5.98
C CYS A 5 5.39 5.22 6.84
N LEU A 6 4.15 4.74 6.91
CA LEU A 6 3.79 3.55 7.70
C LEU A 6 4.33 2.23 7.12
N LEU A 7 4.81 2.23 5.89
CA LEU A 7 5.33 1.02 5.23
C LEU A 7 6.80 0.74 5.54
N CYS A 8 7.64 1.78 5.59
CA CYS A 8 9.08 1.67 5.86
C CYS A 8 9.52 2.38 7.14
N GLU A 9 8.61 3.06 7.83
CA GLU A 9 8.88 3.80 9.07
C GLU A 9 9.89 4.94 8.94
N ASP A 10 10.16 5.39 7.72
CA ASP A 10 11.01 6.56 7.44
C ASP A 10 10.17 7.82 7.18
N TYR A 11 10.80 8.98 7.33
CA TYR A 11 10.19 10.26 7.01
C TYR A 11 9.96 10.44 5.50
N VAL A 12 8.84 11.06 5.15
CA VAL A 12 8.48 11.38 3.77
C VAL A 12 8.94 12.81 3.48
N LEU A 13 9.98 12.95 2.65
CA LEU A 13 10.59 14.25 2.34
C LEU A 13 10.07 14.83 1.02
N THR A 14 10.17 14.07 -0.08
CA THR A 14 9.89 14.57 -1.44
C THR A 14 8.85 13.73 -2.19
N ASP A 15 8.91 12.40 -2.06
CA ASP A 15 8.05 11.44 -2.78
C ASP A 15 6.73 11.15 -2.04
N LYS A 16 6.00 12.19 -1.61
CA LYS A 16 4.79 12.02 -0.80
C LYS A 16 3.59 11.55 -1.61
N CYS A 17 2.94 10.51 -1.14
CA CYS A 17 1.67 10.00 -1.67
C CYS A 17 0.64 10.01 -0.55
N GLY A 18 -0.33 10.93 -0.66
CA GLY A 18 -1.49 10.96 0.22
C GLY A 18 -2.49 9.89 -0.19
N VAL A 19 -2.83 9.00 0.72
CA VAL A 19 -3.78 7.91 0.49
C VAL A 19 -5.02 8.16 1.36
N GLY A 20 -6.17 8.37 0.70
CA GLY A 20 -7.46 8.49 1.37
C GLY A 20 -8.10 7.13 1.67
N GLU A 21 -9.31 7.14 2.26
CA GLU A 21 -10.00 5.96 2.78
C GLU A 21 -10.10 4.81 1.77
N LYS A 22 -10.45 5.09 0.51
CA LYS A 22 -10.52 4.06 -0.56
C LYS A 22 -9.16 3.39 -0.82
N GLY A 23 -8.08 4.18 -0.82
CA GLY A 23 -6.74 3.64 -1.02
C GLY A 23 -6.23 2.86 0.20
N ILE A 24 -6.69 3.24 1.40
CA ILE A 24 -6.39 2.53 2.65
C ILE A 24 -7.04 1.15 2.66
N ASP A 25 -8.29 1.00 2.18
CA ASP A 25 -8.93 -0.31 2.01
C ASP A 25 -8.08 -1.26 1.14
N GLY A 26 -7.54 -0.74 0.04
CA GLY A 26 -6.59 -1.46 -0.80
C GLY A 26 -5.32 -1.90 -0.06
N LEU A 27 -4.73 -1.02 0.75
CA LEU A 27 -3.55 -1.35 1.56
C LEU A 27 -3.85 -2.40 2.63
N ILE A 28 -5.04 -2.37 3.24
CA ILE A 28 -5.50 -3.36 4.22
C ILE A 28 -5.59 -4.74 3.55
N LYS A 29 -6.25 -4.84 2.39
CA LYS A 29 -6.35 -6.10 1.63
C LYS A 29 -4.97 -6.67 1.30
N VAL A 30 -4.07 -5.83 0.79
CA VAL A 30 -2.69 -6.22 0.48
C VAL A 30 -1.93 -6.70 1.73
N SER A 31 -2.06 -6.00 2.85
CA SER A 31 -1.43 -6.41 4.12
C SER A 31 -1.93 -7.75 4.63
N ILE A 32 -3.24 -8.01 4.53
CA ILE A 32 -3.83 -9.30 4.91
C ILE A 32 -3.25 -10.43 4.05
N VAL A 33 -3.17 -10.22 2.74
CA VAL A 33 -2.57 -11.21 1.83
C VAL A 33 -1.10 -11.46 2.18
N ARG A 34 -0.33 -10.40 2.46
CA ARG A 34 1.08 -10.49 2.88
C ARG A 34 1.29 -11.07 4.28
N LYS A 35 0.24 -11.15 5.10
CA LYS A 35 0.29 -11.59 6.51
C LYS A 35 1.30 -10.80 7.37
N ASP A 36 1.44 -9.50 7.11
CA ASP A 36 2.47 -8.66 7.75
C ASP A 36 1.98 -7.81 8.94
N GLY A 37 0.70 -7.93 9.31
CA GLY A 37 0.09 -7.24 10.46
C GLY A 37 -0.16 -5.74 10.28
N LYS A 38 0.31 -5.12 9.18
CA LYS A 38 0.21 -3.66 9.00
C LYS A 38 -1.22 -3.15 8.78
N HIS A 39 -2.16 -4.03 8.42
CA HIS A 39 -3.58 -3.70 8.25
C HIS A 39 -4.23 -3.15 9.53
N GLU A 40 -3.72 -3.50 10.72
CA GLU A 40 -4.22 -2.92 11.98
C GLU A 40 -3.91 -1.42 12.04
N LEU A 41 -2.68 -1.02 11.68
CA LEU A 41 -2.26 0.37 11.62
C LEU A 41 -3.06 1.18 10.60
N PHE A 42 -3.45 0.56 9.48
CA PHE A 42 -4.22 1.22 8.44
C PHE A 42 -5.69 1.42 8.82
N ARG A 43 -6.29 0.54 9.62
CA ARG A 43 -7.69 0.64 10.05
C ARG A 43 -7.97 1.84 10.97
N GLU A 44 -6.98 2.27 11.72
CA GLU A 44 -7.10 3.40 12.66
C GLU A 44 -7.02 4.76 11.95
N GLN A 45 -6.64 4.77 10.66
CA GLN A 45 -6.30 5.98 9.92
C GLN A 45 -7.35 6.29 8.84
N LYS A 46 -7.80 7.54 8.77
CA LYS A 46 -8.65 8.04 7.66
C LYS A 46 -7.86 8.53 6.44
N LYS A 47 -6.61 8.92 6.69
CA LYS A 47 -5.66 9.38 5.68
C LYS A 47 -4.26 9.00 6.12
N VAL A 48 -3.46 8.47 5.20
CA VAL A 48 -2.05 8.14 5.45
C VAL A 48 -1.17 8.78 4.39
N VAL A 49 0.05 9.15 4.78
CA VAL A 49 1.07 9.62 3.85
C VAL A 49 2.16 8.58 3.79
N LEU A 50 2.46 8.14 2.58
CA LEU A 50 3.47 7.12 2.29
C LEU A 50 4.43 7.67 1.25
N HIS A 51 5.60 7.03 1.10
CA HIS A 51 6.36 7.25 -0.13
C HIS A 51 5.59 6.64 -1.31
N ALA A 52 5.49 7.34 -2.44
CA ALA A 52 4.85 6.80 -3.65
C ALA A 52 5.55 5.51 -4.12
N SER A 53 6.88 5.48 -4.01
CA SER A 53 7.71 4.30 -4.25
C SER A 53 7.39 3.14 -3.30
N CYS A 54 7.17 3.40 -2.01
CA CYS A 54 6.76 2.39 -1.04
C CYS A 54 5.37 1.84 -1.38
N ARG A 55 4.39 2.71 -1.68
CA ARG A 55 3.05 2.28 -2.11
C ARG A 55 3.14 1.37 -3.34
N LYS A 56 3.85 1.79 -4.39
CA LYS A 56 4.01 1.04 -5.65
C LYS A 56 4.67 -0.32 -5.44
N LYS A 57 5.70 -0.38 -4.59
CA LYS A 57 6.35 -1.66 -4.26
C LYS A 57 5.43 -2.54 -3.41
N TYR A 58 4.65 -1.96 -2.51
CA TYR A 58 3.82 -2.69 -1.57
C TYR A 58 2.58 -3.32 -2.23
N THR A 59 1.94 -2.64 -3.17
CA THR A 59 0.79 -3.20 -3.90
C THR A 59 1.20 -4.09 -5.08
N ARG A 60 2.51 -4.22 -5.38
CA ARG A 60 2.99 -4.99 -6.53
C ARG A 60 2.74 -6.49 -6.31
N PRO A 61 2.00 -7.19 -7.20
CA PRO A 61 1.67 -8.62 -7.03
C PRO A 61 2.88 -9.52 -6.80
N GLN A 62 3.96 -9.31 -7.57
CA GLN A 62 5.22 -10.05 -7.44
C GLN A 62 5.89 -9.89 -6.06
N SER A 63 5.67 -8.76 -5.40
CA SER A 63 6.20 -8.54 -4.04
C SER A 63 5.36 -9.27 -3.00
N ILE A 64 4.05 -9.36 -3.22
CA ILE A 64 3.09 -10.00 -2.33
C ILE A 64 3.35 -11.51 -2.33
N THR A 65 3.45 -12.13 -3.51
CA THR A 65 3.71 -13.58 -3.63
C THR A 65 5.03 -14.01 -2.99
N ARG A 66 6.05 -13.16 -3.04
CA ARG A 66 7.36 -13.42 -2.40
C ARG A 66 7.26 -13.46 -0.88
N ASP A 67 6.54 -12.51 -0.28
CA ASP A 67 6.39 -12.45 1.17
C ASP A 67 5.47 -13.57 1.68
N CYS A 68 4.53 -14.04 0.86
CA CYS A 68 3.67 -15.18 1.16
C CYS A 68 4.38 -16.55 1.13
N HIS A 69 5.58 -16.63 0.55
CA HIS A 69 6.23 -17.91 0.24
C HIS A 69 6.79 -18.66 1.47
N GLY A 70 6.68 -18.09 2.68
CA GLY A 70 7.12 -18.74 3.92
C GLY A 70 6.18 -19.79 4.51
N ILE A 71 4.89 -19.86 4.11
CA ILE A 71 3.90 -20.72 4.82
C ILE A 71 2.78 -21.30 3.93
N CYS A 72 2.94 -21.39 2.61
CA CYS A 72 1.86 -21.84 1.72
C CYS A 72 2.22 -23.13 0.97
N THR A 73 2.21 -24.26 1.66
CA THR A 73 2.00 -25.59 1.04
C THR A 73 0.53 -25.98 1.11
N SER A 74 -0.32 -25.31 0.34
CA SER A 74 -1.64 -25.83 -0.06
C SER A 74 -2.24 -24.87 -1.09
N GLY A 75 -2.40 -25.36 -2.31
CA GLY A 75 -2.73 -24.57 -3.48
C GLY A 75 -4.07 -23.86 -3.42
N ALA A 76 -4.05 -22.57 -3.75
CA ALA A 76 -5.12 -21.89 -4.45
C ALA A 76 -4.46 -20.73 -5.23
N PRO A 77 -4.62 -20.64 -6.56
CA PRO A 77 -4.12 -19.50 -7.31
C PRO A 77 -5.01 -18.30 -6.95
N LEU A 78 -4.40 -17.26 -6.39
CA LEU A 78 -5.09 -16.00 -6.17
C LEU A 78 -5.39 -15.43 -7.55
N GLU A 79 -6.67 -15.46 -7.91
CA GLU A 79 -7.20 -14.88 -9.14
C GLU A 79 -6.68 -13.45 -9.27
N GLU A 80 -6.17 -13.18 -10.47
CA GLU A 80 -5.70 -11.90 -10.98
C GLU A 80 -6.84 -10.88 -11.05
N GLU A 81 -7.39 -10.48 -9.90
CA GLU A 81 -8.30 -9.34 -9.84
C GLU A 81 -7.48 -8.08 -10.10
N GLU A 82 -7.57 -7.59 -11.35
CA GLU A 82 -6.97 -6.35 -11.82
C GLU A 82 -7.31 -5.22 -10.86
N PHE A 83 -6.34 -4.86 -10.01
CA PHE A 83 -6.46 -3.75 -9.08
C PHE A 83 -6.36 -2.46 -9.90
N GLU A 84 -7.48 -2.02 -10.48
CA GLU A 84 -7.63 -0.70 -11.07
C GLU A 84 -7.49 0.34 -9.96
N LEU A 85 -6.26 0.81 -9.77
CA LEU A 85 -5.99 2.01 -9.00
C LEU A 85 -6.33 3.20 -9.89
N ASP A 86 -7.44 3.86 -9.56
CA ASP A 86 -7.80 5.19 -10.05
C ASP A 86 -6.54 6.06 -10.20
N ARG A 87 -6.27 6.45 -11.46
CA ARG A 87 -5.24 7.43 -11.79
C ARG A 87 -5.77 8.78 -11.38
N ASP A 88 -5.61 9.13 -10.10
CA ASP A 88 -5.78 10.51 -9.65
C ASP A 88 -4.73 11.35 -10.40
N VAL A 89 -5.20 12.04 -11.45
CA VAL A 89 -4.45 13.07 -12.17
C VAL A 89 -4.04 14.14 -11.17
N GLU A 90 -2.73 14.35 -11.00
CA GLU A 90 -2.27 15.54 -10.31
C GLU A 90 -2.74 16.75 -11.11
N GLU A 91 -3.71 17.48 -10.56
CA GLU A 91 -4.03 18.84 -10.95
C GLU A 91 -2.77 19.68 -10.69
N SER A 92 -2.00 19.91 -11.76
CA SER A 92 -0.95 20.90 -11.80
C SER A 92 -1.53 22.25 -11.39
N ASN A 93 -1.24 22.67 -10.17
CA ASN A 93 -1.41 24.05 -9.76
C ASN A 93 -0.02 24.65 -9.53
N GLU A 94 0.52 25.24 -10.58
CA GLU A 94 1.68 26.14 -10.50
C GLU A 94 1.30 27.47 -11.18
N ILE A 95 1.05 28.46 -10.31
CA ILE A 95 1.28 29.92 -10.40
C ILE A 95 0.54 30.72 -11.48
#